data_AF-M1PWJ5-F1
#
_entry.id   AF-M1PWJ5-F1
#
_cell.length_a   1.000
_cell.length_b   1.000
_cell.length_c   1.000
_cell.angle_alpha   90.00
_cell.angle_beta   90.00
_cell.angle_gamma   90.00
#
_symmetry.space_group_name_H-M   'P 1'
#
loop_
_entity.id
_entity.type
_entity.pdbx_description
1 polymer ?
#
loop_
_entity_poly.entity_id
_entity_poly.type
_entity_poly.pdbx_seq_one_letter_code
_entity_poly.pdbx_strand_id
1 'polypeptide(L)'
;MRIYTTHKEYGEAAMQEIITQFEGEVSVKELNNLRSIVYLNESGEGFFEKPLPSYAQFSPLFDIFLDVQDTQPVDYLFKAGNLRGGDVYSSSYDAMKSFISEVKAEGNVVSVNKSSTAETGIHLNGYTRAIYKINNSSGADRFAIVYDTGEVRLFERAK
;
A
#
# COMPACT_ATOMS: atom_id res chain seq x y z
N MET A 1 8.35 28.45 -21.91
CA MET A 1 9.62 28.54 -22.67
C MET A 1 10.25 27.14 -22.68
N ARG A 2 10.72 26.64 -23.83
CA ARG A 2 11.35 25.31 -23.92
C ARG A 2 12.86 25.51 -23.84
N ILE A 3 13.44 25.25 -22.67
CA ILE A 3 14.82 25.62 -22.31
C ILE A 3 15.85 24.73 -23.02
N TYR A 4 15.55 23.44 -23.19
CA TYR A 4 16.37 22.49 -23.96
C TYR A 4 15.54 21.90 -25.09
N THR A 5 16.13 21.83 -26.28
CA THR A 5 15.44 21.37 -27.49
C THR A 5 15.64 19.89 -27.77
N THR A 6 16.71 19.30 -27.24
CA THR A 6 17.05 17.88 -27.43
C THR A 6 17.23 17.15 -26.11
N HIS A 7 17.03 15.83 -26.13
CA HIS A 7 17.30 14.96 -24.99
C HIS A 7 18.78 14.99 -24.57
N LYS A 8 19.70 15.12 -25.54
CA LYS A 8 21.14 15.15 -25.29
C LYS A 8 21.54 16.40 -24.50
N GLU A 9 21.09 17.58 -24.94
CA GLU A 9 21.35 18.85 -24.25
C GLU A 9 20.84 18.83 -22.81
N TYR A 10 19.64 18.27 -22.58
CA TYR A 10 19.10 18.11 -21.23
C TYR A 10 19.92 17.12 -20.38
N GLY A 11 20.36 16.01 -20.96
CA GLY A 11 21.12 14.99 -20.24
C GLY A 11 22.55 15.39 -19.88
N GLU A 12 23.11 16.38 -20.58
CA GLU A 12 24.46 16.91 -20.34
C GLU A 12 24.46 18.17 -19.43
N ALA A 13 23.31 18.79 -19.22
CA ALA A 13 23.17 19.99 -18.38
C ALA A 13 23.40 19.69 -16.88
N ALA A 14 24.04 20.62 -16.19
CA ALA A 14 24.20 20.55 -14.74
C ALA A 14 22.89 20.87 -14.02
N MET A 15 22.67 20.26 -12.84
CA MET A 15 21.48 20.51 -12.02
C MET A 15 21.27 22.00 -11.74
N GLN A 16 22.36 22.75 -11.51
CA GLN A 16 22.30 24.20 -11.28
C GLN A 16 21.73 24.95 -12.49
N GLU A 17 22.13 24.56 -13.72
CA GLU A 17 21.66 25.14 -14.97
C GLU A 17 20.19 24.82 -15.25
N ILE A 18 19.67 23.72 -14.70
CA ILE A 18 18.25 23.35 -14.79
C ILE A 18 17.43 24.16 -13.78
N ILE A 19 17.89 24.24 -12.53
CA ILE A 19 17.17 24.90 -11.44
C ILE A 19 17.06 26.41 -11.65
N THR A 20 18.12 27.07 -12.13
CA THR A 20 18.13 28.53 -12.33
C THR A 20 17.18 29.02 -13.42
N GLN A 21 16.64 28.11 -14.23
CA GLN A 21 15.71 28.43 -15.32
C GLN A 21 14.25 28.47 -14.86
N PHE A 22 13.97 28.05 -13.62
CA PHE A 22 12.65 28.21 -13.01
C PHE A 22 12.49 29.66 -12.54
N GLU A 23 11.78 30.47 -13.33
CA GLU A 23 11.34 31.80 -12.94
C GLU A 23 10.00 31.70 -12.18
N GLY A 24 9.99 32.08 -10.90
CA GLY A 24 8.80 32.09 -10.05
C GLY A 24 9.10 31.93 -8.57
N GLU A 25 8.11 32.21 -7.71
CA GLU A 25 8.22 31.89 -6.29
C GLU A 25 8.27 30.37 -6.09
N VAL A 26 9.34 29.88 -5.46
CA VAL A 26 9.47 28.46 -5.10
C VAL A 26 8.70 28.23 -3.80
N SER A 27 7.62 27.46 -3.86
CA SER A 27 6.96 26.98 -2.67
C SER A 27 7.73 25.80 -2.08
N VAL A 28 8.31 25.95 -0.89
CA VAL A 28 8.85 24.83 -0.13
C VAL A 28 7.71 24.19 0.66
N LYS A 29 7.55 22.87 0.51
CA LYS A 29 6.61 22.08 1.30
C LYS A 29 7.40 21.11 2.16
N GLU A 30 7.14 21.14 3.46
CA GLU A 30 7.69 20.18 4.41
C GLU A 30 6.65 19.10 4.72
N LEU A 31 7.13 17.86 4.85
CA LEU A 31 6.30 16.74 5.27
C LEU A 31 6.42 16.59 6.79
N ASN A 32 5.30 16.75 7.50
CA ASN A 32 5.26 16.58 8.96
C ASN A 32 5.42 15.11 9.38
N ASN A 33 4.95 14.18 8.53
CA ASN A 33 4.96 12.76 8.81
C ASN A 33 5.15 11.97 7.51
N LEU A 34 6.10 11.04 7.49
CA LEU A 34 6.30 10.09 6.41
C LEU A 34 6.03 8.69 6.94
N ARG A 35 4.74 8.37 7.14
CA ARG A 35 4.28 7.07 7.63
C ARG A 35 2.98 6.67 6.95
N SER A 36 2.85 5.39 6.65
CA SER A 36 1.57 4.75 6.37
C SER A 36 0.75 4.70 7.66
N ILE A 37 -0.42 5.32 7.65
CA ILE A 37 -1.33 5.45 8.81
C ILE A 37 -2.71 4.90 8.48
N VAL A 38 -3.48 4.56 9.51
CA VAL A 38 -4.91 4.30 9.43
C VAL A 38 -5.64 5.22 10.41
N TYR A 39 -6.85 5.64 10.05
CA TYR A 39 -7.75 6.36 10.94
C TYR A 39 -8.79 5.38 11.47
N LEU A 40 -8.81 5.19 12.79
CA LEU A 40 -9.70 4.25 13.45
C LEU A 40 -10.76 5.01 14.24
N ASN A 41 -12.02 4.57 14.11
CA ASN A 41 -13.10 5.09 14.94
C ASN A 41 -13.08 4.36 16.29
N GLU A 42 -12.62 5.04 17.35
CA GLU A 42 -12.64 4.50 18.70
C GLU A 42 -13.98 4.83 19.36
N SER A 43 -14.89 3.86 19.39
CA SER A 43 -16.14 3.91 20.18
C SER A 43 -17.06 5.11 19.90
N GLY A 44 -16.99 5.71 18.71
CA GLY A 44 -17.84 6.85 18.34
C GLY A 44 -17.36 8.22 18.83
N GLU A 45 -16.20 8.29 19.50
CA GLU A 45 -15.60 9.54 19.98
C GLU A 45 -14.82 10.31 18.90
N GLY A 46 -14.61 9.67 17.73
CA GLY A 46 -13.94 10.27 16.58
C GLY A 46 -12.93 9.33 15.93
N PHE A 47 -12.24 9.85 14.93
CA PHE A 47 -11.19 9.12 14.23
C PHE A 47 -9.81 9.48 14.79
N PHE A 48 -9.04 8.46 15.15
CA PHE A 48 -7.70 8.61 15.68
C PHE A 48 -6.68 8.04 14.70
N GLU A 49 -5.62 8.81 14.46
CA GLU A 49 -4.49 8.38 13.63
C GLU A 49 -3.69 7.30 14.36
N LYS A 50 -3.49 6.14 13.72
CA LYS A 50 -2.53 5.13 14.17
C LYS A 50 -1.54 4.79 13.06
N PRO A 51 -0.22 4.84 13.34
CA PRO A 51 0.77 4.36 12.39
C PRO A 51 0.64 2.85 12.22
N LEU A 52 0.76 2.39 10.98
CA LEU A 52 0.92 0.96 10.73
C LEU A 52 2.28 0.48 11.26
N PRO A 53 2.43 -0.82 11.56
CA PRO A 53 3.69 -1.38 12.04
C PRO A 53 4.87 -1.14 11.09
N SER A 54 6.10 -1.27 11.60
CA SER A 54 7.34 -0.99 10.85
C SER A 54 7.43 -1.71 9.50
N TYR A 55 6.99 -2.97 9.43
CA TYR A 55 6.97 -3.75 8.18
C TYR A 55 6.06 -3.17 7.09
N ALA A 56 5.15 -2.24 7.43
CA ALA A 56 4.24 -1.56 6.52
C ALA A 56 4.73 -0.15 6.10
N GLN A 57 5.94 0.24 6.51
CA GLN A 57 6.48 1.59 6.30
C GLN A 57 7.54 1.67 5.19
N PHE A 58 7.98 0.52 4.66
CA PHE A 58 9.10 0.45 3.71
C PHE A 58 8.75 0.88 2.28
N SER A 59 7.48 0.81 1.90
CA SER A 59 7.04 1.27 0.58
C SER A 59 5.61 1.80 0.62
N PRO A 60 5.18 2.56 -0.41
CA PRO A 60 3.78 2.94 -0.56
C PRO A 60 2.85 1.74 -0.52
N LEU A 61 1.65 1.96 0.03
CA LEU A 61 0.51 1.06 -0.05
C LEU A 61 -0.40 1.55 -1.17
N PHE A 62 -0.79 0.67 -2.10
CA PHE A 62 -1.71 1.03 -3.19
C PHE A 62 -3.17 0.89 -2.80
N ASP A 63 -3.45 -0.02 -1.87
CA ASP A 63 -4.80 -0.30 -1.40
C ASP A 63 -4.76 -0.89 0.00
N ILE A 64 -5.82 -0.62 0.76
CA ILE A 64 -6.05 -1.15 2.09
C ILE A 64 -7.51 -1.57 2.17
N PHE A 65 -7.73 -2.85 2.48
CA PHE A 65 -9.08 -3.40 2.61
C PHE A 65 -9.24 -4.05 3.99
N LEU A 66 -10.24 -3.61 4.76
CA LEU A 66 -10.60 -4.19 6.05
C LEU A 66 -11.75 -5.18 5.87
N ASP A 67 -11.50 -6.43 6.24
CA ASP A 67 -12.47 -7.51 6.25
C ASP A 67 -12.92 -7.79 7.68
N VAL A 68 -14.04 -7.19 8.07
CA VAL A 68 -14.64 -7.34 9.39
C VAL A 68 -15.16 -8.76 9.56
N GLN A 69 -14.77 -9.43 10.64
CA GLN A 69 -15.22 -10.79 10.95
C GLN A 69 -16.30 -10.79 12.02
N ASP A 70 -17.53 -11.14 11.64
CA ASP A 70 -18.62 -11.29 12.60
C ASP A 70 -18.49 -12.57 13.45
N THR A 71 -17.75 -13.56 12.97
CA THR A 71 -17.65 -14.90 13.59
C THR A 71 -16.32 -15.16 14.31
N GLN A 72 -15.38 -14.22 14.25
CA GLN A 72 -14.05 -14.36 14.86
C GLN A 72 -13.69 -13.09 15.64
N PRO A 73 -12.84 -13.19 16.69
CA PRO A 73 -12.45 -12.02 17.48
C PRO A 73 -11.39 -11.14 16.78
N VAL A 74 -11.08 -11.42 15.51
CA VAL A 74 -10.02 -10.77 14.75
C VAL A 74 -10.56 -10.31 13.40
N ASP A 75 -10.33 -9.06 13.04
CA ASP A 75 -10.56 -8.57 11.69
C ASP A 75 -9.29 -8.74 10.86
N TYR A 76 -9.41 -8.72 9.53
CA TYR A 76 -8.26 -8.83 8.64
C TYR A 76 -8.05 -7.59 7.80
N LEU A 77 -6.86 -7.01 7.87
CA LEU A 77 -6.44 -5.86 7.09
C LEU A 77 -5.52 -6.30 5.95
N PHE A 78 -6.07 -6.31 4.74
CA PHE A 78 -5.36 -6.58 3.51
C PHE A 78 -4.63 -5.33 3.04
N LYS A 79 -3.37 -5.48 2.63
CA LYS A 79 -2.52 -4.39 2.16
C LYS A 79 -1.85 -4.74 0.86
N ALA A 80 -2.09 -3.92 -0.16
CA ALA A 80 -1.43 -4.01 -1.46
C ALA A 80 -0.08 -3.26 -1.41
N GLY A 81 1.02 -4.02 -1.40
CA GLY A 81 2.38 -3.48 -1.33
C GLY A 81 2.95 -3.07 -2.69
N ASN A 82 4.08 -2.36 -2.67
CA ASN A 82 4.76 -1.85 -3.88
C ASN A 82 5.98 -2.67 -4.29
N LEU A 83 5.98 -3.99 -4.13
CA LEU A 83 7.13 -4.79 -4.58
C LEU A 83 7.23 -4.74 -6.10
N ARG A 84 8.20 -3.97 -6.62
CA ARG A 84 8.69 -4.07 -7.99
C ARG A 84 10.01 -4.81 -8.04
N GLY A 85 10.00 -5.94 -8.76
CA GLY A 85 11.24 -6.51 -9.26
C GLY A 85 11.86 -5.50 -10.23
N GLY A 86 13.14 -5.17 -10.03
CA GLY A 86 13.87 -4.40 -11.01
C GLY A 86 13.86 -5.12 -12.36
N ASP A 87 13.81 -4.36 -13.46
CA ASP A 87 14.09 -4.90 -14.79
C ASP A 87 15.58 -5.26 -14.94
N VAL A 88 16.02 -5.74 -16.10
CA VAL A 88 17.44 -6.12 -16.30
C VAL A 88 18.40 -4.93 -16.06
N TYR A 89 17.91 -3.70 -16.22
CA TYR A 89 18.70 -2.48 -16.10
C TYR A 89 18.54 -1.79 -14.72
N SER A 90 17.52 -2.14 -13.95
CA SER A 90 17.24 -1.62 -12.61
C SER A 90 17.43 -2.72 -11.58
N SER A 91 18.21 -2.45 -10.53
CA SER A 91 18.32 -3.41 -9.42
C SER A 91 16.96 -3.57 -8.72
N SER A 92 16.80 -4.67 -7.97
CA SER A 92 15.65 -4.84 -7.08
C SER A 92 15.52 -3.61 -6.18
N TYR A 93 14.30 -3.08 -6.08
CA TYR A 93 14.02 -1.98 -5.16
C TYR A 93 13.85 -2.52 -3.74
N ASP A 94 14.20 -1.71 -2.74
CA ASP A 94 13.81 -1.95 -1.34
C ASP A 94 12.31 -1.66 -1.23
N ALA A 95 11.53 -2.70 -1.49
CA ALA A 95 10.10 -2.59 -1.66
C ALA A 95 9.37 -3.69 -0.90
N MET A 96 8.08 -3.44 -0.67
CA MET A 96 7.29 -4.23 0.27
C MET A 96 6.31 -5.14 -0.48
N LYS A 97 6.34 -6.44 -0.16
CA LYS A 97 5.29 -7.37 -0.62
C LYS A 97 3.94 -6.98 -0.04
N SER A 98 2.88 -7.40 -0.71
CA SER A 98 1.54 -7.39 -0.11
C SER A 98 1.48 -8.37 1.06
N PHE A 99 0.70 -8.04 2.08
CA PHE A 99 0.49 -8.90 3.25
C PHE A 99 -0.86 -8.62 3.88
N ILE A 100 -1.29 -9.57 4.70
CA ILE A 100 -2.49 -9.46 5.52
C ILE A 100 -2.04 -9.27 6.96
N SER A 101 -2.79 -8.48 7.71
CA SER A 101 -2.63 -8.35 9.14
C SER A 101 -3.90 -8.70 9.87
N GLU A 102 -3.76 -9.27 11.06
CA GLU A 102 -4.83 -9.34 12.03
C GLU A 102 -4.98 -7.99 12.70
N VAL A 103 -6.22 -7.58 12.89
CA VAL A 103 -6.62 -6.41 13.66
C VAL A 103 -7.43 -6.91 14.84
N LYS A 104 -6.92 -6.64 16.06
CA LYS A 104 -7.60 -7.01 17.31
C LYS A 104 -7.92 -5.76 18.11
N ALA A 105 -9.15 -5.66 18.58
CA ALA A 105 -9.58 -4.64 19.54
C ALA A 105 -9.67 -5.25 20.95
N GLU A 106 -8.83 -4.76 21.87
CA GLU A 106 -8.88 -5.09 23.29
C GLU A 106 -9.15 -3.81 24.08
N GLY A 107 -10.41 -3.59 24.48
CA GLY A 107 -10.87 -2.30 25.00
C GLY A 107 -10.71 -1.20 23.94
N ASN A 108 -9.97 -0.13 24.28
CA ASN A 108 -9.68 0.99 23.36
C ASN A 108 -8.38 0.79 22.55
N VAL A 109 -7.74 -0.38 22.66
CA VAL A 109 -6.47 -0.65 21.98
C VAL A 109 -6.73 -1.49 20.74
N VAL A 110 -6.35 -0.97 19.57
CA VAL A 110 -6.33 -1.71 18.32
C VAL A 110 -4.90 -2.10 17.99
N SER A 111 -4.63 -3.40 17.87
CA SER A 111 -3.34 -3.95 17.47
C SER A 111 -3.37 -4.49 16.04
N VAL A 112 -2.30 -4.25 15.28
CA VAL A 112 -2.17 -4.71 13.88
C VAL A 112 -0.94 -5.60 13.76
N ASN A 113 -1.13 -6.90 13.62
CA ASN A 113 -0.04 -7.90 13.57
C ASN A 113 0.00 -8.58 12.21
N LYS A 114 1.18 -8.92 11.69
CA LYS A 114 1.28 -9.58 10.38
C LYS A 114 0.77 -11.01 10.50
N SER A 115 -0.23 -11.37 9.70
CA SER A 115 -0.74 -12.74 9.64
C SER A 115 0.23 -13.62 8.85
N SER A 116 0.30 -14.91 9.19
CA SER A 116 1.01 -15.85 8.34
C SER A 116 0.19 -16.18 7.08
N THR A 117 0.88 -16.57 6.01
CA THR A 117 0.20 -17.03 4.80
C THR A 117 -0.51 -18.36 4.99
N ALA A 118 -0.02 -19.20 5.92
CA ALA A 118 -0.66 -20.47 6.28
C ALA A 118 -2.03 -20.25 6.94
N GLU A 119 -2.16 -19.24 7.80
CA GLU A 119 -3.43 -18.90 8.48
C GLU A 119 -4.45 -18.27 7.53
N THR A 120 -3.99 -17.41 6.61
CA THR A 120 -4.91 -16.67 5.72
C THR A 120 -5.30 -17.44 4.46
N GLY A 121 -4.46 -18.40 4.03
CA GLY A 121 -4.61 -19.13 2.77
C GLY A 121 -4.40 -18.26 1.52
N ILE A 122 -4.07 -16.98 1.68
CA ILE A 122 -3.98 -16.02 0.59
C ILE A 122 -2.53 -15.60 0.41
N HIS A 123 -1.95 -16.03 -0.72
CA HIS A 123 -0.60 -15.67 -1.12
C HIS A 123 -0.63 -14.48 -2.08
N LEU A 124 -0.46 -13.27 -1.53
CA LEU A 124 -0.35 -12.04 -2.31
C LEU A 124 1.07 -11.87 -2.88
N ASN A 125 1.43 -12.74 -3.83
CA ASN A 125 2.67 -12.61 -4.58
C ASN A 125 2.43 -11.79 -5.86
N GLY A 126 3.23 -10.75 -6.06
CA GLY A 126 3.18 -9.87 -7.24
C GLY A 126 2.77 -8.43 -6.91
N TYR A 127 2.52 -7.68 -7.98
CA TYR A 127 2.24 -6.25 -7.98
C TYR A 127 0.78 -5.93 -7.72
N THR A 128 0.30 -6.20 -6.51
CA THR A 128 -1.09 -5.91 -6.17
C THR A 128 -1.37 -4.40 -6.26
N ARG A 129 -2.47 -4.03 -6.91
CA ARG A 129 -2.94 -2.64 -7.04
C ARG A 129 -4.27 -2.42 -6.35
N ALA A 130 -5.13 -3.42 -6.30
CA ALA A 130 -6.43 -3.33 -5.64
C ALA A 130 -6.91 -4.68 -5.10
N ILE A 131 -7.73 -4.61 -4.06
CA ILE A 131 -8.28 -5.76 -3.35
C ILE A 131 -9.79 -5.53 -3.17
N TYR A 132 -10.60 -6.45 -3.67
CA TYR A 132 -12.06 -6.38 -3.55
C TYR A 132 -12.62 -7.64 -2.93
N LYS A 133 -13.53 -7.49 -1.97
CA LYS A 133 -14.39 -8.58 -1.51
C LYS A 133 -15.56 -8.74 -2.48
N ILE A 134 -15.77 -9.98 -2.94
CA ILE A 134 -16.84 -10.37 -3.83
C ILE A 134 -17.75 -11.33 -3.07
N ASN A 135 -19.00 -10.92 -2.92
CA ASN A 135 -20.04 -11.75 -2.35
C ASN A 135 -20.64 -12.63 -3.47
N ASN A 136 -20.70 -13.94 -3.26
CA ASN A 136 -21.41 -14.84 -4.15
C ASN A 136 -22.73 -15.32 -3.52
N SER A 137 -23.60 -15.91 -4.33
CA SER A 137 -24.88 -16.45 -3.85
C SER A 137 -24.74 -17.65 -2.89
N SER A 138 -23.54 -18.23 -2.75
CA SER A 138 -23.27 -19.32 -1.80
C SER A 138 -22.84 -18.83 -0.42
N GLY A 139 -22.73 -17.51 -0.21
CA GLY A 139 -22.33 -16.91 1.07
C GLY A 139 -20.85 -17.12 1.42
N ALA A 140 -20.03 -17.55 0.45
CA ALA A 140 -18.59 -17.71 0.67
C ALA A 140 -17.86 -16.43 0.25
N ASP A 141 -17.05 -15.89 1.16
CA ASP A 141 -16.23 -14.72 0.90
C ASP A 141 -15.13 -15.04 -0.12
N ARG A 142 -15.14 -14.31 -1.24
CA ARG A 142 -14.09 -14.35 -2.25
C ARG A 142 -13.38 -13.02 -2.33
N PHE A 143 -12.09 -13.05 -2.63
CA PHE A 143 -11.29 -11.84 -2.80
C PHE A 143 -10.74 -11.78 -4.23
N ALA A 144 -11.06 -10.71 -4.95
CA ALA A 144 -10.42 -10.37 -6.21
C ALA A 144 -9.21 -9.49 -5.94
N ILE A 145 -8.05 -9.95 -6.41
CA ILE A 145 -6.78 -9.25 -6.30
C ILE A 145 -6.39 -8.82 -7.71
N VAL A 146 -6.29 -7.51 -7.91
CA VAL A 146 -5.91 -6.90 -9.19
C VAL A 146 -4.42 -6.61 -9.17
N TYR A 147 -3.73 -6.99 -10.24
CA TYR A 147 -2.31 -6.76 -10.42
C TYR A 147 -2.06 -5.64 -11.45
N ASP A 148 -0.86 -5.06 -11.41
CA ASP A 148 -0.46 -3.99 -12.33
C ASP A 148 -0.39 -4.39 -13.80
N THR A 149 -0.26 -5.70 -14.07
CA THR A 149 -0.34 -6.30 -15.40
C THR A 149 -1.77 -6.32 -15.97
N GLY A 150 -2.77 -5.98 -15.15
CA GLY A 150 -4.18 -6.17 -15.47
C GLY A 150 -4.70 -7.59 -15.17
N GLU A 151 -3.83 -8.50 -14.70
CA GLU A 151 -4.26 -9.81 -14.21
C GLU A 151 -5.17 -9.65 -12.98
N VAL A 152 -6.23 -10.45 -12.90
CA VAL A 152 -7.10 -10.54 -11.73
C VAL A 152 -7.12 -11.98 -11.24
N ARG A 153 -6.79 -12.19 -9.97
CA ARG A 153 -6.86 -13.50 -9.32
C ARG A 153 -7.94 -13.52 -8.26
N LEU A 154 -8.68 -14.62 -8.21
CA LEU A 154 -9.69 -14.89 -7.19
C LEU A 154 -9.11 -15.81 -6.13
N PHE A 155 -9.31 -15.45 -4.87
CA PHE A 155 -8.90 -16.25 -3.72
C PHE A 155 -10.11 -16.54 -2.83
N GLU A 156 -10.09 -17.73 -2.23
CA GLU A 156 -10.98 -18.10 -1.14
C GLU A 156 -10.14 -18.21 0.13
N ARG A 157 -10.68 -17.77 1.27
CA ARG A 157 -9.98 -17.93 2.55
C ARG A 157 -9.97 -19.41 2.94
N ALA A 158 -8.83 -19.89 3.45
CA ALA A 158 -8.76 -21.22 4.04
C ALA A 158 -9.68 -21.31 5.27
N LYS A 159 -10.38 -22.43 5.43
CA LYS A 159 -11.24 -22.68 6.60
C LYS A 159 -10.43 -23.03 7.84
#